data_AF-A0A3C0AA28-F1
#
_entry.id   AF-A0A3C0AA28-F1
#
_cell.length_a   1.000
_cell.length_b   1.000
_cell.length_c   1.000
_cell.angle_alpha   90.00
_cell.angle_beta   90.00
_cell.angle_gamma   90.00
#
_symmetry.space_group_name_H-M   'P 1'
#
loop_
_entity.id
_entity.type
_entity.pdbx_description
1 polymer ?
#
loop_
_entity_poly.entity_id
_entity_poly.type
_entity_poly.pdbx_seq_one_letter_code
_entity_poly.pdbx_strand_id
1 'polypeptide(L)'
;MITVAEINDIDRLDHFRLAWRALLGKTKGATFAHSPEWLEHYWTHFGHDQKLRILFVTLGNKIIGIVPLVVKPVTTKVGVMRVLTYPLDGWGTFYGQIGSNPAATMVTAMRHIHTSKRDWDLIDLRYIDQEGHDHRRTLNSFKSVGFQGNQAVWQKQPLVNTTQTSWEDYLASRSEKTQQLISHAEQITGKAGHIAFYRSRLENPLTPGWNPRWDLWAEFQLMNFQDGNQLHIAGGNFPQDKKLSFLHDIHGPAVRAGMARIDALFVNHSLVACAYGMQYGSGS
;
A
#
# COMPACT_ATOMS: atom_id res chain seq x y z
N MET A 1 -11.72 26.80 13.90
CA MET A 1 -10.80 26.02 14.76
C MET A 1 -10.60 24.66 14.12
N ILE A 2 -9.36 24.14 14.08
CA ILE A 2 -9.10 22.78 13.61
C ILE A 2 -9.17 21.85 14.83
N THR A 3 -9.93 20.76 14.74
CA THR A 3 -10.09 19.77 15.81
C THR A 3 -9.89 18.35 15.27
N VAL A 4 -9.76 17.37 16.17
CA VAL A 4 -9.58 15.96 15.83
C VAL A 4 -10.73 15.14 16.42
N ALA A 5 -11.37 14.34 15.58
CA ALA A 5 -12.25 13.26 16.01
C ALA A 5 -11.49 11.93 15.89
N GLU A 6 -11.33 11.23 17.01
CA GLU A 6 -10.69 9.92 17.07
C GLU A 6 -11.74 8.80 17.00
N ILE A 7 -11.56 7.89 16.04
CA ILE A 7 -12.42 6.73 15.84
C ILE A 7 -11.59 5.47 16.08
N ASN A 8 -12.02 4.65 17.03
CA ASN A 8 -11.32 3.44 17.47
C ASN A 8 -12.14 2.16 17.20
N ASP A 9 -13.18 2.29 16.38
CA ASP A 9 -14.11 1.22 16.01
C ASP A 9 -14.22 1.20 14.47
N ILE A 10 -13.95 0.04 13.88
CA ILE A 10 -13.93 -0.13 12.43
C ILE A 10 -15.33 0.02 11.84
N ASP A 11 -16.38 -0.37 12.56
CA ASP A 11 -17.76 -0.34 12.05
C ASP A 11 -18.24 1.10 11.87
N ARG A 12 -17.67 2.04 12.62
CA ARG A 12 -17.97 3.47 12.48
C ARG A 12 -17.39 4.09 11.21
N LEU A 13 -16.47 3.42 10.53
CA LEU A 13 -15.84 3.90 9.31
C LEU A 13 -16.86 4.13 8.18
N ASP A 14 -17.94 3.34 8.16
CA ASP A 14 -18.94 3.40 7.10
C ASP A 14 -19.64 4.76 7.02
N HIS A 15 -19.85 5.42 8.17
CA HIS A 15 -20.38 6.79 8.24
C HIS A 15 -19.49 7.84 7.55
N PHE A 16 -18.20 7.55 7.39
CA PHE A 16 -17.21 8.47 6.82
C PHE A 16 -16.69 8.04 5.45
N ARG A 17 -17.15 6.91 4.90
CA ARG A 17 -16.63 6.31 3.67
C ARG A 17 -16.64 7.28 2.48
N LEU A 18 -17.73 8.02 2.30
CA LEU A 18 -17.84 9.03 1.22
C LEU A 18 -16.85 10.18 1.39
N ALA A 19 -16.72 10.71 2.61
CA ALA A 19 -15.77 11.79 2.90
C ALA A 19 -14.31 11.33 2.74
N TRP A 20 -14.00 10.10 3.16
CA TRP A 20 -12.69 9.48 3.00
C TRP A 20 -12.34 9.34 1.52
N ARG A 21 -13.23 8.75 0.71
CA ARG A 21 -13.00 8.60 -0.75
C ARG A 21 -12.84 9.97 -1.44
N ALA A 22 -13.60 10.98 -1.04
CA ALA A 22 -13.45 12.33 -1.56
C ALA A 22 -12.10 12.97 -1.22
N LEU A 23 -11.54 12.67 -0.04
CA LEU A 23 -10.19 13.11 0.34
C LEU A 23 -9.11 12.29 -0.36
N LEU A 24 -9.34 10.99 -0.56
CA LEU A 24 -8.44 10.10 -1.27
C LEU A 24 -8.17 10.61 -2.70
N GLY A 25 -9.21 10.99 -3.44
CA GLY A 25 -9.08 11.59 -4.77
C GLY A 25 -8.31 12.91 -4.81
N LYS A 26 -8.10 13.57 -3.67
CA LYS A 26 -7.32 14.81 -3.53
C LYS A 26 -5.94 14.58 -2.89
N THR A 27 -5.62 13.33 -2.55
CA THR A 27 -4.38 12.97 -1.89
C THR A 27 -3.34 12.65 -2.95
N LYS A 28 -2.36 13.54 -3.11
CA LYS A 28 -1.24 13.30 -4.02
C LYS A 28 -0.50 12.03 -3.60
N GLY A 29 -0.37 11.06 -4.51
CA GLY A 29 0.29 9.78 -4.23
C GLY A 29 -0.59 8.73 -3.54
N ALA A 30 -1.87 8.99 -3.28
CA ALA A 30 -2.77 7.95 -2.77
C ALA A 30 -2.77 6.63 -3.56
N THR A 31 -2.30 5.58 -2.90
CA THR A 31 -2.45 4.18 -3.34
C THR A 31 -3.72 3.57 -2.77
N PHE A 32 -4.09 2.38 -3.25
CA PHE A 32 -5.21 1.62 -2.67
C PHE A 32 -5.07 1.40 -1.16
N ALA A 33 -3.85 1.35 -0.63
CA ALA A 33 -3.62 1.20 0.81
C ALA A 33 -4.19 2.36 1.65
N HIS A 34 -4.40 3.53 1.05
CA HIS A 34 -5.01 4.69 1.71
C HIS A 34 -6.54 4.65 1.68
N SER A 35 -7.15 3.65 1.02
CA SER A 35 -8.61 3.52 0.94
C SER A 35 -9.22 3.01 2.25
N PRO A 36 -10.51 3.30 2.51
CA PRO A 36 -11.20 2.67 3.64
C PRO A 36 -11.30 1.15 3.45
N GLU A 37 -11.43 0.66 2.21
CA GLU A 37 -11.50 -0.78 1.92
C GLU A 37 -10.22 -1.51 2.35
N TRP A 38 -9.05 -0.90 2.10
CA TRP A 38 -7.79 -1.44 2.62
C TRP A 38 -7.82 -1.63 4.13
N LEU A 39 -8.24 -0.59 4.85
CA LEU A 39 -8.25 -0.61 6.30
C LEU A 39 -9.23 -1.65 6.86
N GLU A 40 -10.41 -1.77 6.27
CA GLU A 40 -11.44 -2.75 6.66
C GLU A 40 -10.92 -4.18 6.52
N HIS A 41 -10.35 -4.51 5.36
CA HIS A 41 -9.78 -5.83 5.13
C HIS A 41 -8.52 -6.05 5.98
N TYR A 42 -7.64 -5.04 6.12
CA TYR A 42 -6.48 -5.15 6.99
C TYR A 42 -6.90 -5.44 8.43
N TRP A 43 -7.93 -4.74 8.92
CA TRP A 43 -8.42 -4.89 10.28
C TRP A 43 -9.02 -6.28 10.52
N THR A 44 -9.79 -6.79 9.55
CA THR A 44 -10.35 -8.15 9.58
C THR A 44 -9.25 -9.21 9.68
N HIS A 45 -8.18 -9.06 8.90
CA HIS A 45 -7.10 -10.05 8.83
C HIS A 45 -6.07 -9.93 9.95
N PHE A 46 -5.72 -8.71 10.34
CA PHE A 46 -4.56 -8.43 11.18
C PHE A 46 -4.88 -7.66 12.47
N GLY A 47 -6.12 -7.21 12.67
CA GLY A 47 -6.51 -6.30 13.76
C GLY A 47 -6.70 -6.92 15.14
N HIS A 48 -6.79 -8.26 15.28
CA HIS A 48 -7.17 -8.96 16.52
C HIS A 48 -6.43 -8.48 17.78
N ASP A 49 -5.10 -8.30 17.70
CA ASP A 49 -4.26 -7.88 18.83
C ASP A 49 -3.87 -6.40 18.79
N GLN A 50 -4.59 -5.62 17.98
CA GLN A 50 -4.29 -4.21 17.75
C GLN A 50 -5.39 -3.32 18.31
N LYS A 51 -5.09 -2.04 18.46
CA LYS A 51 -6.09 -1.00 18.69
C LYS A 51 -6.16 -0.09 17.49
N LEU A 52 -7.35 0.08 16.94
CA LEU A 52 -7.60 1.01 15.84
C LEU A 52 -7.52 2.44 16.39
N ARG A 53 -6.90 3.34 15.63
CA ARG A 53 -6.89 4.77 15.91
C ARG A 53 -6.92 5.57 14.61
N ILE A 54 -8.10 5.95 14.17
CA ILE A 54 -8.27 6.80 12.99
C ILE A 54 -8.50 8.23 13.45
N LEU A 55 -7.64 9.15 13.02
CA LEU A 55 -7.75 10.56 13.36
C LEU A 55 -8.36 11.34 12.20
N PHE A 56 -9.60 11.76 12.34
CA PHE A 56 -10.26 12.67 11.40
C PHE A 56 -9.99 14.11 11.83
N VAL A 57 -9.20 14.82 11.02
CA VAL A 57 -8.90 16.24 11.23
C VAL A 57 -9.98 17.06 10.55
N THR A 58 -10.63 17.93 11.32
CA THR A 58 -11.77 18.73 10.86
C THR A 58 -11.51 20.22 10.99
N LEU A 59 -12.08 21.01 10.08
CA LEU A 59 -12.18 22.46 10.18
C LEU A 59 -13.68 22.81 10.21
N GLY A 60 -14.19 23.12 11.40
CA GLY A 60 -15.65 23.17 11.62
C GLY A 60 -16.26 21.79 11.39
N ASN A 61 -17.29 21.70 10.55
CA ASN A 61 -17.98 20.42 10.28
C ASN A 61 -17.40 19.65 9.08
N LYS A 62 -16.27 20.12 8.51
CA LYS A 62 -15.67 19.52 7.31
C LYS A 62 -14.41 18.75 7.67
N ILE A 63 -14.35 17.48 7.26
CA ILE A 63 -13.14 16.67 7.33
C ILE A 63 -12.15 17.19 6.26
N ILE A 64 -10.96 17.60 6.70
CA ILE A 64 -9.90 18.15 5.84
C ILE A 64 -8.71 17.21 5.71
N GLY A 65 -8.62 16.20 6.56
CA GLY A 65 -7.65 15.12 6.42
C GLY A 65 -7.88 13.98 7.40
N ILE A 66 -7.23 12.85 7.13
CA ILE A 66 -7.36 11.60 7.89
C ILE A 66 -5.96 11.05 8.13
N VAL A 67 -5.69 10.57 9.35
CA VAL A 67 -4.47 9.82 9.67
C VAL A 67 -4.87 8.46 10.24
N PRO A 68 -4.84 7.38 9.42
CA PRO A 68 -5.13 6.04 9.89
C PRO A 68 -3.94 5.48 10.66
N LEU A 69 -4.13 5.16 11.93
CA LEU A 69 -3.10 4.59 12.80
C LEU A 69 -3.64 3.34 13.51
N VAL A 70 -2.71 2.55 14.01
CA VAL A 70 -2.96 1.42 14.90
C VAL A 70 -1.93 1.43 16.02
N VAL A 71 -2.33 0.95 17.20
CA VAL A 71 -1.40 0.59 18.27
C VAL A 71 -1.30 -0.92 18.29
N LYS A 72 -0.09 -1.47 18.13
CA LYS A 72 0.11 -2.93 18.12
C LYS A 72 1.31 -3.37 18.95
N PRO A 73 1.28 -4.59 19.52
CA PRO A 73 2.44 -5.16 20.18
C PRO A 73 3.54 -5.50 19.17
N VAL A 74 4.78 -5.12 19.49
CA VAL A 74 5.97 -5.44 18.70
C VAL A 74 7.04 -6.02 19.62
N THR A 75 7.51 -7.23 19.32
CA THR A 75 8.62 -7.85 20.04
C THR A 75 9.93 -7.16 19.69
N THR A 76 10.63 -6.68 20.71
CA THR A 76 11.94 -6.05 20.61
C THR A 76 12.97 -6.79 21.48
N LYS A 77 14.25 -6.39 21.40
CA LYS A 77 15.31 -6.94 22.25
C LYS A 77 15.08 -6.69 23.76
N VAL A 78 14.25 -5.72 24.12
CA VAL A 78 13.95 -5.34 25.52
C VAL A 78 12.55 -5.77 25.97
N GLY A 79 11.87 -6.60 25.18
CA GLY A 79 10.51 -7.07 25.46
C GLY A 79 9.48 -6.59 24.45
N VAL A 80 8.20 -6.84 24.74
CA VAL A 80 7.07 -6.42 23.90
C VAL A 80 6.74 -4.95 24.17
N MET A 81 6.71 -4.13 23.12
CA MET A 81 6.34 -2.72 23.19
C MET A 81 5.06 -2.46 22.41
N ARG A 82 4.20 -1.54 22.87
CA ARG A 82 3.04 -1.05 22.12
C ARG A 82 3.47 0.08 21.20
N VAL A 83 3.39 -0.14 19.90
CA VAL A 83 3.87 0.80 18.89
C VAL A 83 2.70 1.44 18.16
N LEU A 84 2.60 2.77 18.19
CA LEU A 84 1.69 3.54 17.34
C LEU A 84 2.30 3.68 15.94
N THR A 85 1.63 3.12 14.93
CA THR A 85 2.15 3.02 13.56
C THR A 85 1.03 2.98 12.51
N TYR A 86 1.39 2.84 11.23
CA TYR A 86 0.46 2.67 10.13
C TYR A 86 0.01 1.20 9.93
N PRO A 87 -1.26 0.97 9.52
CA PRO A 87 -1.84 -0.36 9.29
C PRO A 87 -1.40 -0.96 7.94
N LEU A 88 -0.11 -1.30 7.83
CA LEU A 88 0.49 -1.71 6.55
C LEU A 88 1.38 -2.94 6.59
N ASP A 89 1.99 -3.32 7.71
CA ASP A 89 2.81 -4.53 7.88
C ASP A 89 3.60 -5.05 6.65
N GLY A 90 4.32 -4.18 5.94
CA GLY A 90 5.19 -4.55 4.82
C GLY A 90 4.49 -4.65 3.47
N TRP A 91 3.24 -4.21 3.36
CA TRP A 91 2.44 -4.23 2.13
C TRP A 91 2.61 -2.98 1.24
N GLY A 92 3.26 -1.93 1.73
CA GLY A 92 3.36 -0.64 1.04
C GLY A 92 4.80 -0.17 0.83
N THR A 93 4.98 0.74 -0.12
CA THR A 93 6.24 1.46 -0.36
C THR A 93 6.29 2.76 0.44
N PHE A 94 5.23 3.57 0.33
CA PHE A 94 5.06 4.81 1.09
C PHE A 94 3.64 4.95 1.61
N TYR A 95 3.46 5.70 2.70
CA TYR A 95 2.17 5.92 3.36
C TYR A 95 2.15 7.20 4.18
N GLY A 96 0.95 7.70 4.47
CA GLY A 96 0.79 8.79 5.42
C GLY A 96 -0.63 9.31 5.52
N GLN A 97 -0.73 10.59 5.88
CA GLN A 97 -1.99 11.32 5.96
C GLN A 97 -2.70 11.40 4.60
N ILE A 98 -4.03 11.42 4.67
CA ILE A 98 -4.95 11.50 3.53
C ILE A 98 -5.60 12.89 3.55
N GLY A 99 -5.70 13.52 2.38
CA GLY A 99 -6.36 14.80 2.16
C GLY A 99 -5.46 15.85 1.50
N SER A 100 -6.06 16.99 1.15
CA SER A 100 -5.39 18.07 0.41
C SER A 100 -4.50 18.98 1.27
N ASN A 101 -4.55 18.85 2.59
CA ASN A 101 -3.81 19.71 3.54
C ASN A 101 -2.81 18.91 4.39
N PRO A 102 -1.86 18.18 3.79
CA PRO A 102 -1.09 17.15 4.48
C PRO A 102 -0.30 17.67 5.69
N ALA A 103 0.30 18.86 5.61
CA ALA A 103 1.06 19.43 6.73
C ALA A 103 0.16 19.78 7.94
N ALA A 104 -0.96 20.46 7.70
CA ALA A 104 -1.92 20.82 8.76
C ALA A 104 -2.56 19.58 9.37
N THR A 105 -2.91 18.59 8.54
CA THR A 105 -3.44 17.30 9.00
C THR A 105 -2.44 16.61 9.93
N MET A 106 -1.19 16.47 9.49
CA MET A 106 -0.19 15.74 10.26
C MET A 106 0.19 16.43 11.58
N VAL A 107 0.42 17.75 11.57
CA VAL A 107 0.69 18.53 12.80
C VAL A 107 -0.47 18.42 13.79
N THR A 108 -1.71 18.54 13.31
CA THR A 108 -2.90 18.49 14.18
C THR A 108 -3.08 17.08 14.77
N ALA A 109 -2.90 16.05 13.95
CA ALA A 109 -2.94 14.66 14.39
C ALA A 109 -1.87 14.37 15.45
N MET A 110 -0.63 14.79 15.23
CA MET A 110 0.46 14.59 16.20
C MET A 110 0.24 15.38 17.48
N ARG A 111 -0.33 16.58 17.41
CA ARG A 111 -0.71 17.37 18.59
C ARG A 111 -1.76 16.64 19.42
N HIS A 112 -2.80 16.12 18.76
CA HIS A 112 -3.84 15.31 19.42
C HIS A 112 -3.22 14.09 20.11
N ILE A 113 -2.35 13.34 19.42
CA ILE A 113 -1.63 12.20 20.01
C ILE A 113 -0.82 12.63 21.24
N HIS A 114 -0.09 13.76 21.17
CA HIS A 114 0.71 14.27 22.26
C HIS A 114 -0.12 14.65 23.50
N THR A 115 -1.33 15.20 23.32
CA THR A 115 -2.20 15.63 24.42
C THR A 115 -3.17 14.56 24.92
N SER A 116 -3.42 13.53 24.10
CA SER A 116 -4.33 12.43 24.44
C SER A 116 -3.74 11.49 25.48
N LYS A 117 -4.59 10.66 26.11
CA LYS A 117 -4.13 9.61 27.02
C LYS A 117 -3.21 8.65 26.28
N ARG A 118 -1.97 8.53 26.77
CA ARG A 118 -0.97 7.64 26.19
C ARG A 118 -1.27 6.18 26.53
N ASP A 119 -1.50 5.37 25.50
CA ASP A 119 -1.66 3.92 25.58
C ASP A 119 -0.68 3.16 24.65
N TRP A 120 0.35 3.87 24.21
CA TRP A 120 1.46 3.40 23.38
C TRP A 120 2.79 3.73 24.07
N ASP A 121 3.82 2.93 23.79
CA ASP A 121 5.16 3.08 24.35
C ASP A 121 6.09 3.82 23.38
N LEU A 122 5.92 3.61 22.07
CA LEU A 122 6.70 4.24 21.01
C LEU A 122 5.80 4.66 19.83
N ILE A 123 6.18 5.72 19.11
CA ILE A 123 5.65 6.04 17.79
C ILE A 123 6.70 5.66 16.74
N ASP A 124 6.35 4.77 15.81
CA ASP A 124 7.22 4.33 14.71
C ASP A 124 6.43 4.41 13.39
N LEU A 125 6.44 5.59 12.76
CA LEU A 125 5.78 5.80 11.47
C LEU A 125 6.71 5.38 10.34
N ARG A 126 6.53 4.15 9.86
CA ARG A 126 7.27 3.58 8.72
C ARG A 126 6.71 4.10 7.39
N TYR A 127 7.30 3.70 6.27
CA TYR A 127 6.84 4.05 4.91
C TYR A 127 6.92 5.55 4.59
N ILE A 128 7.82 6.28 5.24
CA ILE A 128 8.01 7.70 4.98
C ILE A 128 9.04 7.88 3.88
N ASP A 129 8.58 8.28 2.70
CA ASP A 129 9.41 8.78 1.62
C ASP A 129 9.72 10.26 1.86
N GLN A 130 10.78 10.53 2.63
CA GLN A 130 11.09 11.88 3.13
C GLN A 130 11.33 12.91 2.02
N GLU A 131 11.94 12.50 0.91
CA GLU A 131 12.32 13.40 -0.18
C GLU A 131 11.27 13.41 -1.30
N GLY A 132 10.50 12.34 -1.49
CA GLY A 132 9.35 12.30 -2.38
C GLY A 132 8.05 12.66 -1.65
N HIS A 133 7.19 11.68 -1.37
CA HIS A 133 5.79 11.94 -1.00
C HIS A 133 5.58 12.63 0.35
N ASP A 134 6.47 12.50 1.32
CA ASP A 134 6.31 13.13 2.65
C ASP A 134 6.83 14.59 2.66
N HIS A 135 7.85 14.91 1.85
CA HIS A 135 8.55 16.20 1.90
C HIS A 135 8.86 16.66 3.34
N ARG A 136 9.34 15.72 4.18
CA ARG A 136 9.68 15.91 5.60
C ARG A 136 8.53 16.41 6.50
N ARG A 137 7.28 16.36 6.04
CA ARG A 137 6.10 16.80 6.83
C ARG A 137 5.97 16.02 8.12
N THR A 138 6.19 14.71 8.09
CA THR A 138 6.11 13.88 9.30
C THR A 138 7.15 14.32 10.33
N LEU A 139 8.41 14.49 9.93
CA LEU A 139 9.46 14.98 10.84
C LEU A 139 9.13 16.34 11.43
N ASN A 140 8.73 17.29 10.59
CA ASN A 140 8.43 18.65 11.03
C ASN A 140 7.22 18.67 11.98
N SER A 141 6.24 17.80 11.76
CA SER A 141 5.08 17.67 12.66
C SER A 141 5.49 17.21 14.06
N PHE A 142 6.38 16.21 14.16
CA PHE A 142 6.87 15.71 15.45
C PHE A 142 7.61 16.82 16.21
N LYS A 143 8.52 17.52 15.54
CA LYS A 143 9.26 18.64 16.12
C LYS A 143 8.32 19.76 16.60
N SER A 144 7.30 20.09 15.80
CA SER A 144 6.36 21.19 16.11
C SER A 144 5.51 20.93 17.36
N VAL A 145 5.34 19.67 17.77
CA VAL A 145 4.56 19.30 18.95
C VAL A 145 5.44 18.85 20.13
N GLY A 146 6.77 19.00 20.00
CA GLY A 146 7.72 18.68 21.06
C GLY A 146 8.12 17.21 21.15
N PHE A 147 7.74 16.36 20.20
CA PHE A 147 8.26 14.99 20.16
C PHE A 147 9.76 14.99 19.86
N GLN A 148 10.50 14.20 20.62
CA GLN A 148 11.90 13.89 20.39
C GLN A 148 12.01 12.48 19.83
N GLY A 149 12.90 12.28 18.85
CA GLY A 149 13.07 10.99 18.21
C GLY A 149 14.25 10.95 17.27
N ASN A 150 14.60 9.74 16.87
CA ASN A 150 15.65 9.47 15.89
C ASN A 150 15.03 9.05 14.56
N GLN A 151 15.77 9.30 13.48
CA GLN A 151 15.42 8.78 12.16
C GLN A 151 16.38 7.66 11.79
N ALA A 152 15.86 6.60 11.21
CA ALA A 152 16.64 5.49 10.69
C ALA A 152 16.06 5.03 9.36
N VAL A 153 16.94 4.54 8.48
CA VAL A 153 16.50 3.88 7.24
C VAL A 153 15.93 2.52 7.62
N TRP A 154 14.63 2.34 7.40
CA TRP A 154 13.98 1.06 7.64
C TRP A 154 14.24 0.06 6.50
N GLN A 155 14.03 0.49 5.25
CA GLN A 155 14.25 -0.35 4.07
C GLN A 155 14.64 0.52 2.86
N LYS A 156 15.45 -0.05 1.96
CA LYS A 156 15.68 0.49 0.61
C LYS A 156 14.90 -0.36 -0.39
N GLN A 157 14.14 0.28 -1.28
CA GLN A 157 13.38 -0.41 -2.32
C GLN A 157 13.88 0.02 -3.71
N PRO A 158 14.01 -0.91 -4.67
CA PRO A 158 14.32 -0.56 -6.04
C PRO A 158 13.10 0.09 -6.70
N LEU A 159 13.28 1.27 -7.29
CA LEU A 159 12.25 2.00 -8.04
C LEU A 159 12.75 2.30 -9.44
N VAL A 160 11.86 2.22 -10.42
CA VAL A 160 12.14 2.58 -11.81
C VAL A 160 11.21 3.72 -12.21
N ASN A 161 11.77 4.80 -12.76
CA ASN A 161 10.98 5.91 -13.24
C ASN A 161 10.47 5.64 -14.66
N THR A 162 9.28 5.05 -14.77
CA THR A 162 8.69 4.66 -16.05
C THR A 162 8.14 5.83 -16.88
N THR A 163 8.10 7.06 -16.36
CA THR A 163 7.67 8.24 -17.14
C THR A 163 8.82 8.87 -17.93
N GLN A 164 10.06 8.65 -17.49
CA GLN A 164 11.26 9.25 -18.09
C GLN A 164 12.23 8.22 -18.67
N THR A 165 12.02 6.93 -18.39
CA THR A 165 12.90 5.85 -18.86
C THR A 165 12.13 4.93 -19.79
N SER A 166 12.56 4.86 -21.05
CA SER A 166 12.07 3.86 -22.01
C SER A 166 12.57 2.46 -21.64
N TRP A 167 12.05 1.41 -22.29
CA TRP A 167 12.55 0.05 -22.06
C TRP A 167 14.01 -0.08 -22.49
N GLU A 168 14.36 0.55 -23.61
CA GLU A 168 15.70 0.55 -24.20
C GLU A 168 16.69 1.24 -23.26
N ASP A 169 16.35 2.43 -22.74
CA ASP A 169 17.19 3.16 -21.78
C ASP A 169 17.34 2.38 -20.47
N TYR A 170 16.25 1.77 -19.98
CA TYR A 170 16.30 0.95 -18.78
C TYR A 170 17.26 -0.22 -18.97
N LEU A 171 17.12 -0.97 -20.06
CA LEU A 171 17.94 -2.14 -20.35
C LEU A 171 19.42 -1.75 -20.51
N ALA A 172 19.71 -0.67 -21.24
CA ALA A 172 21.06 -0.14 -21.41
C ALA A 172 21.72 0.27 -20.08
N SER A 173 20.92 0.71 -19.09
CA SER A 173 21.41 1.03 -17.74
C SER A 173 21.74 -0.19 -16.87
N ARG A 174 21.37 -1.41 -17.30
CA ARG A 174 21.64 -2.65 -16.55
C ARG A 174 23.06 -3.16 -16.86
N SER A 175 23.60 -4.01 -15.98
CA SER A 175 24.87 -4.67 -16.23
C SER A 175 24.80 -5.59 -17.46
N GLU A 176 25.92 -5.77 -18.17
CA GLU A 176 26.02 -6.65 -19.35
C GLU A 176 25.48 -8.07 -19.06
N LYS A 177 25.83 -8.63 -17.88
CA LYS A 177 25.29 -9.91 -17.42
C LYS A 177 23.76 -9.92 -17.36
N THR A 178 23.14 -8.86 -16.86
CA THR A 178 21.67 -8.75 -16.77
C THR A 178 21.05 -8.62 -18.16
N GLN A 179 21.66 -7.82 -19.04
CA GLN A 179 21.22 -7.66 -20.42
C GLN A 179 21.25 -9.01 -21.16
N GLN A 180 22.37 -9.74 -21.09
CA GLN A 180 22.50 -11.07 -21.70
C GLN A 180 21.48 -12.08 -21.14
N LEU A 181 21.21 -12.04 -19.82
CA LEU A 181 20.22 -12.91 -19.21
C LEU A 181 18.80 -12.62 -19.73
N ILE A 182 18.41 -11.36 -19.87
CA ILE A 182 17.12 -10.97 -20.44
C ILE A 182 17.02 -11.42 -21.90
N SER A 183 18.02 -11.11 -22.73
CA SER A 183 18.03 -11.51 -24.15
C SER A 183 17.97 -13.03 -24.32
N HIS A 184 18.68 -13.78 -23.48
CA HIS A 184 18.64 -15.24 -23.50
C HIS A 184 17.26 -15.79 -23.10
N ALA A 185 16.62 -15.21 -22.08
CA ALA A 185 15.27 -15.58 -21.66
C ALA A 185 14.24 -15.30 -22.77
N GLU A 186 14.34 -14.18 -23.47
CA GLU A 186 13.49 -13.86 -24.63
C GLU A 186 13.67 -14.88 -25.76
N GLN A 187 14.92 -15.26 -26.07
CA GLN A 187 15.22 -16.27 -27.09
C GLN A 187 14.67 -17.66 -26.74
N ILE A 188 14.81 -18.09 -25.48
CA ILE A 188 14.27 -19.39 -25.02
C ILE A 188 12.74 -19.36 -25.12
N THR A 189 12.11 -18.30 -24.61
CA THR A 189 10.65 -18.17 -24.59
C THR A 189 10.12 -18.17 -26.03
N GLY A 190 10.78 -17.48 -26.96
CA GLY A 190 10.44 -17.46 -28.40
C GLY A 190 10.44 -18.83 -29.07
N LYS A 191 11.18 -19.81 -28.54
CA LYS A 191 11.23 -21.19 -29.04
C LYS A 191 10.22 -22.11 -28.38
N ALA A 192 9.57 -21.67 -27.30
CA ALA A 192 8.65 -22.49 -26.49
C ALA A 192 7.23 -22.63 -27.11
N GLY A 193 6.97 -21.94 -28.22
CA GLY A 193 5.70 -22.01 -28.96
C GLY A 193 4.99 -20.66 -29.04
N HIS A 194 3.66 -20.68 -29.03
CA HIS A 194 2.87 -19.44 -29.09
C HIS A 194 2.90 -18.72 -27.75
N ILE A 195 3.48 -17.52 -27.73
CA ILE A 195 3.52 -16.64 -26.56
C ILE A 195 2.38 -15.62 -26.65
N ALA A 196 1.60 -15.50 -25.58
CA ALA A 196 0.63 -14.41 -25.44
C ALA A 196 0.84 -13.71 -24.10
N PHE A 197 0.94 -12.38 -24.12
CA PHE A 197 0.99 -11.56 -22.92
C PHE A 197 -0.34 -10.84 -22.73
N TYR A 198 -1.02 -11.16 -21.63
CA TYR A 198 -2.21 -10.45 -21.20
C TYR A 198 -1.85 -9.39 -20.19
N ARG A 199 -2.16 -8.13 -20.51
CA ARG A 199 -2.10 -7.02 -19.57
C ARG A 199 -3.51 -6.63 -19.19
N SER A 200 -3.81 -6.70 -17.89
CA SER A 200 -5.12 -6.24 -17.40
C SER A 200 -5.29 -4.76 -17.72
N ARG A 201 -6.33 -4.46 -18.50
CA ARG A 201 -6.79 -3.08 -18.70
C ARG A 201 -7.66 -2.71 -17.52
N LEU A 202 -7.52 -1.48 -17.05
CA LEU A 202 -8.41 -0.89 -16.04
C LEU A 202 -9.70 -0.49 -16.73
N GLU A 203 -10.46 -1.50 -17.14
CA GLU A 203 -11.73 -1.30 -17.80
C GLU A 203 -12.71 -0.67 -16.81
N ASN A 204 -13.60 0.17 -17.34
CA ASN A 204 -14.63 0.80 -16.52
C ASN A 204 -15.48 -0.31 -15.85
N PRO A 205 -15.52 -0.38 -14.51
CA PRO A 205 -16.27 -1.41 -13.79
C PRO A 205 -17.77 -1.38 -14.02
N LEU A 206 -18.30 -0.31 -14.64
CA LEU A 206 -19.70 -0.18 -15.03
C LEU A 206 -20.01 -0.78 -16.40
N THR A 207 -19.00 -1.27 -17.14
CA THR A 207 -19.19 -1.84 -18.47
C THR A 207 -19.90 -3.20 -18.37
N PRO A 208 -20.93 -3.48 -19.19
CA PRO A 208 -21.56 -4.80 -19.22
C PRO A 208 -20.53 -5.91 -19.48
N GLY A 209 -20.58 -6.97 -18.67
CA GLY A 209 -19.64 -8.10 -18.78
C GLY A 209 -18.26 -7.83 -18.15
N TRP A 210 -18.06 -6.70 -17.47
CA TRP A 210 -16.83 -6.43 -16.74
C TRP A 210 -16.54 -7.51 -15.69
N ASN A 211 -15.30 -7.98 -15.66
CA ASN A 211 -14.83 -9.03 -14.78
C ASN A 211 -13.53 -8.59 -14.09
N PRO A 212 -13.42 -8.64 -12.74
CA PRO A 212 -12.18 -8.43 -12.00
C PRO A 212 -11.02 -9.38 -12.35
N ARG A 213 -11.22 -10.30 -13.30
CA ARG A 213 -10.32 -11.39 -13.67
C ARG A 213 -10.10 -12.39 -12.53
N TRP A 214 -11.21 -12.83 -11.91
CA TRP A 214 -11.17 -13.91 -10.91
C TRP A 214 -10.67 -15.24 -11.49
N ASP A 215 -10.80 -15.43 -12.80
CA ASP A 215 -10.19 -16.54 -13.54
C ASP A 215 -8.66 -16.53 -13.40
N LEU A 216 -8.01 -15.37 -13.62
CA LEU A 216 -6.57 -15.23 -13.45
C LEU A 216 -6.16 -15.24 -11.98
N TRP A 217 -7.01 -14.74 -11.08
CA TRP A 217 -6.77 -14.83 -9.65
C TRP A 217 -6.70 -16.29 -9.18
N ALA A 218 -7.64 -17.13 -9.63
CA ALA A 218 -7.65 -18.56 -9.27
C ALA A 218 -6.35 -19.25 -9.69
N GLU A 219 -5.86 -18.97 -10.89
CA GLU A 219 -4.57 -19.48 -11.37
C GLU A 219 -3.39 -18.92 -10.55
N PHE A 220 -3.38 -17.61 -10.25
CA PHE A 220 -2.36 -16.97 -9.41
C PHE A 220 -2.28 -17.61 -8.02
N GLN A 221 -3.42 -17.95 -7.42
CA GLN A 221 -3.49 -18.56 -6.10
C GLN A 221 -2.92 -19.99 -6.09
N LEU A 222 -2.99 -20.70 -7.21
CA LEU A 222 -2.44 -22.05 -7.37
C LEU A 222 -0.95 -22.05 -7.75
N MET A 223 -0.37 -20.91 -8.14
CA MET A 223 1.03 -20.84 -8.52
C MET A 223 1.96 -21.20 -7.36
N ASN A 224 2.95 -22.01 -7.68
CA ASN A 224 4.07 -22.24 -6.78
C ASN A 224 5.06 -21.07 -6.88
N PHE A 225 5.02 -20.18 -5.89
CA PHE A 225 5.96 -19.04 -5.79
C PHE A 225 7.42 -19.47 -5.59
N GLN A 226 7.72 -20.77 -5.43
CA GLN A 226 9.08 -21.28 -5.32
C GLN A 226 9.81 -21.39 -6.67
N ASP A 227 9.07 -21.49 -7.79
CA ASP A 227 9.66 -21.74 -9.12
C ASP A 227 10.17 -20.46 -9.82
N GLY A 228 10.01 -19.30 -9.17
CA GLY A 228 10.58 -18.01 -9.59
C GLY A 228 11.52 -17.42 -8.54
N ASN A 229 12.22 -16.32 -8.89
CA ASN A 229 13.07 -15.57 -7.96
C ASN A 229 12.30 -14.85 -6.83
N GLN A 230 10.98 -15.06 -6.68
CA GLN A 230 10.14 -14.48 -5.64
C GLN A 230 9.62 -15.56 -4.69
N LEU A 231 10.45 -15.96 -3.73
CA LEU A 231 10.10 -16.96 -2.72
C LEU A 231 8.93 -16.56 -1.81
N HIS A 232 8.60 -15.26 -1.73
CA HIS A 232 7.60 -14.74 -0.79
C HIS A 232 6.77 -13.58 -1.36
N ILE A 233 5.47 -13.62 -1.09
CA ILE A 233 4.55 -12.49 -1.25
C ILE A 233 4.88 -11.41 -0.19
N ALA A 234 4.82 -10.14 -0.59
CA ALA A 234 4.94 -8.98 0.30
C ALA A 234 3.95 -9.07 1.47
N GLY A 235 4.15 -8.27 2.53
CA GLY A 235 3.26 -8.30 3.70
C GLY A 235 3.84 -9.01 4.91
N GLY A 236 4.94 -8.47 5.43
CA GLY A 236 5.41 -8.74 6.78
C GLY A 236 5.73 -10.21 7.05
N ASN A 237 5.86 -10.53 8.35
CA ASN A 237 6.12 -11.90 8.81
C ASN A 237 4.81 -12.63 9.13
N PHE A 238 3.94 -12.75 8.13
CA PHE A 238 2.71 -13.54 8.23
C PHE A 238 2.83 -14.85 7.42
N PRO A 239 2.09 -15.90 7.79
CA PRO A 239 1.92 -17.09 6.96
C PRO A 239 1.40 -16.76 5.56
N GLN A 240 1.83 -17.52 4.55
CA GLN A 240 1.51 -17.24 3.14
C GLN A 240 0.02 -17.35 2.81
N ASP A 241 -0.67 -18.34 3.39
CA ASP A 241 -2.11 -18.51 3.31
C ASP A 241 -2.87 -17.26 3.82
N LYS A 242 -2.42 -16.71 4.94
CA LYS A 242 -3.00 -15.47 5.51
C LYS A 242 -2.75 -14.27 4.59
N LYS A 243 -1.57 -14.16 3.99
CA LYS A 243 -1.26 -13.12 2.99
C LYS A 243 -2.13 -13.24 1.74
N LEU A 244 -2.28 -14.46 1.22
CA LEU A 244 -3.13 -14.73 0.05
C LEU A 244 -4.59 -14.44 0.33
N SER A 245 -5.10 -14.82 1.50
CA SER A 245 -6.48 -14.55 1.92
C SER A 245 -6.74 -13.04 2.00
N PHE A 246 -5.81 -12.27 2.58
CA PHE A 246 -5.91 -10.81 2.59
C PHE A 246 -5.89 -10.23 1.17
N LEU A 247 -4.97 -10.68 0.30
CA LEU A 247 -4.90 -10.21 -1.07
C LEU A 247 -6.15 -10.55 -1.89
N HIS A 248 -6.72 -11.74 -1.69
CA HIS A 248 -7.97 -12.17 -2.30
C HIS A 248 -9.10 -11.19 -1.95
N ASP A 249 -9.26 -10.88 -0.67
CA ASP A 249 -10.35 -10.02 -0.21
C ASP A 249 -10.24 -8.59 -0.72
N ILE A 250 -9.02 -8.06 -0.86
CA ILE A 250 -8.81 -6.72 -1.42
C ILE A 250 -8.84 -6.69 -2.96
N HIS A 251 -8.68 -7.82 -3.66
CA HIS A 251 -8.60 -7.87 -5.12
C HIS A 251 -9.83 -7.24 -5.78
N GLY A 252 -11.03 -7.71 -5.42
CA GLY A 252 -12.28 -7.20 -5.97
C GLY A 252 -12.44 -5.68 -5.81
N PRO A 253 -12.35 -5.14 -4.58
CA PRO A 253 -12.37 -3.69 -4.33
C PRO A 253 -11.27 -2.92 -5.06
N ALA A 254 -10.03 -3.42 -5.06
CA ALA A 254 -8.90 -2.73 -5.65
C ALA A 254 -8.97 -2.69 -7.18
N VAL A 255 -9.41 -3.77 -7.84
CA VAL A 255 -9.63 -3.78 -9.30
C VAL A 255 -10.81 -2.89 -9.68
N ARG A 256 -11.91 -2.89 -8.90
CA ARG A 256 -13.02 -1.93 -9.10
C ARG A 256 -12.58 -0.47 -8.99
N ALA A 257 -11.64 -0.18 -8.09
CA ALA A 257 -11.07 1.15 -7.94
C ALA A 257 -10.05 1.50 -9.04
N GLY A 258 -9.76 0.58 -9.96
CA GLY A 258 -8.70 0.76 -10.95
C GLY A 258 -7.31 0.85 -10.32
N MET A 259 -7.09 0.19 -9.18
CA MET A 259 -5.85 0.26 -8.39
C MET A 259 -5.15 -1.09 -8.18
N ALA A 260 -5.70 -2.19 -8.69
CA ALA A 260 -5.02 -3.48 -8.77
C ALA A 260 -5.19 -4.07 -10.17
N ARG A 261 -4.24 -4.94 -10.53
CA ARG A 261 -4.27 -5.65 -11.82
C ARG A 261 -3.51 -6.97 -11.74
N ILE A 262 -3.89 -7.89 -12.61
CA ILE A 262 -3.17 -9.14 -12.86
C ILE A 262 -2.65 -9.11 -14.30
N ASP A 263 -1.34 -9.17 -14.47
CA ASP A 263 -0.71 -9.39 -15.77
C ASP A 263 -0.27 -10.85 -15.87
N ALA A 264 -0.44 -11.46 -17.03
CA ALA A 264 -0.27 -12.89 -17.24
C ALA A 264 0.50 -13.19 -18.53
N LEU A 265 1.42 -14.14 -18.45
CA LEU A 265 2.16 -14.66 -19.60
C LEU A 265 1.73 -16.10 -19.87
N PHE A 266 1.32 -16.35 -21.12
CA PHE A 266 0.89 -17.65 -21.58
C PHE A 266 1.87 -18.21 -22.61
N VAL A 267 2.11 -19.51 -22.53
CA VAL A 267 2.82 -20.30 -23.55
C VAL A 267 1.92 -21.47 -23.95
N ASN A 268 1.59 -21.56 -25.24
CA ASN A 268 0.66 -22.56 -25.77
C ASN A 268 -0.66 -22.65 -24.97
N HIS A 269 -1.21 -21.48 -24.60
CA HIS A 269 -2.43 -21.31 -23.79
C HIS A 269 -2.34 -21.71 -22.30
N SER A 270 -1.18 -22.16 -21.84
CA SER A 270 -0.94 -22.42 -20.41
C SER A 270 -0.35 -21.19 -19.74
N LEU A 271 -0.86 -20.80 -18.57
CA LEU A 271 -0.30 -19.71 -17.79
C LEU A 271 1.04 -20.15 -17.20
N VAL A 272 2.12 -19.43 -17.52
CA VAL A 272 3.48 -19.76 -17.06
C VAL A 272 4.07 -18.72 -16.10
N ALA A 273 3.54 -17.49 -16.12
CA ALA A 273 3.93 -16.45 -15.18
C ALA A 273 2.79 -15.46 -14.96
N CYS A 274 2.74 -14.89 -13.76
CA CYS A 274 1.75 -13.91 -13.37
C CYS A 274 2.39 -12.82 -12.51
N ALA A 275 1.92 -11.58 -12.66
CA ALA A 275 2.27 -10.46 -11.81
C ALA A 275 1.01 -9.81 -11.26
N TYR A 276 0.84 -9.87 -9.94
CA TYR A 276 -0.17 -9.10 -9.23
C TYR A 276 0.44 -7.78 -8.76
N GLY A 277 -0.13 -6.67 -9.23
CA GLY A 277 0.37 -5.34 -8.93
C GLY A 277 -0.74 -4.44 -8.41
N MET A 278 -0.44 -3.68 -7.35
CA MET A 278 -1.22 -2.51 -6.98
C MET A 278 -0.59 -1.28 -7.64
N GLN A 279 -1.43 -0.37 -8.12
CA GLN A 279 -0.99 0.85 -8.78
C GLN A 279 -1.62 2.09 -8.15
N TYR A 280 -0.97 3.21 -8.40
CA TYR A 280 -1.43 4.53 -8.03
C TYR A 280 -2.65 4.91 -8.88
N GLY A 281 -3.72 5.40 -8.26
CA GLY A 281 -4.78 6.06 -9.01
C GLY A 281 -4.21 7.37 -9.54
N SER A 282 -4.33 7.62 -10.85
CA SER A 282 -3.96 8.91 -11.43
C SER A 282 -4.81 10.00 -10.76
N GLY A 283 -4.29 10.61 -9.69
CA GLY A 283 -4.83 11.87 -9.20
C GLY A 283 -4.74 12.86 -10.36
N SER A 284 -5.90 13.32 -10.80
CA SER A 284 -6.05 14.43 -11.75
C SER A 284 -5.37 15.68 -11.23
#